data_AF-A0A8S1L4S8-F1
#
_entry.id   AF-A0A8S1L4S8-F1
#
_cell.length_a   1.000
_cell.length_b   1.000
_cell.length_c   1.000
_cell.angle_alpha   90.00
_cell.angle_beta   90.00
_cell.angle_gamma   90.00
#
_symmetry.space_group_name_H-M   'P 1'
#
loop_
_entity.id
_entity.type
_entity.pdbx_description
1 polymer ?
#
loop_
_entity_poly.entity_id
_entity_poly.type
_entity_poly.pdbx_seq_one_letter_code
_entity_poly.pdbx_strand_id
1 'polypeptide(L)'
;MNHTTKIKKLPVTVLCGFLGSGKTTLLNYILKQRHDYRIAVIVNDMGEINVDSNLIKEGKFSVKKTKEKLVEMSNGCICCTLREDLIKHISKIAKSGKFDYMLIESTGIAEPLPIAQAFYFENEEMRKKGQMLKKFARLDTMVTMIDALNFLDQLQSDKQGEEMNVDNKQMDQIPLSQLLLDQVEFANVIILNKTDLVDQERKEFILNLLKKLNPNAKIIESIQGQIDLKEIINTKLFNFEEASTTGKWIAELQKPIHKSEIEEYGIQSCAFKSRRAFNPDKLFQLIERNNKEEVSFWNNIIRCKGYMWVASWERLNIHIHKAGTQLTYHPGSFWWISIPKKVWADTKEEVDAIWDGVKHNWLPEPIGDRRQEIVFIGQNLPKQEILEAFESCLLSEQEMIKFLQNGWDNTNDPFPKDWGKLVKEFEDLGELRGNEGEWEDVWDEEGEMQEEHQEEEVSIQEEVQQQQQLIQQ
;
A
#
# COMPACT_ATOMS: atom_id res chain seq x y z
N MET A 1 -17.99 23.16 -36.32
CA MET A 1 -17.79 23.31 -34.87
C MET A 1 -18.11 21.98 -34.20
N ASN A 2 -17.07 21.20 -33.85
CA ASN A 2 -17.24 19.92 -33.16
C ASN A 2 -17.51 20.20 -31.68
N HIS A 3 -18.78 20.28 -31.29
CA HIS A 3 -19.17 20.24 -29.89
C HIS A 3 -19.12 18.78 -29.41
N THR A 4 -17.94 18.34 -28.97
CA THR A 4 -17.83 17.16 -28.11
C THR A 4 -18.42 17.51 -26.75
N THR A 5 -19.69 17.20 -26.54
CA THR A 5 -20.34 17.26 -25.23
C THR A 5 -19.59 16.32 -24.28
N LYS A 6 -18.78 16.89 -23.39
CA LYS A 6 -18.03 16.16 -22.38
C LYS A 6 -19.03 15.42 -21.49
N ILE A 7 -19.13 14.09 -21.62
CA ILE A 7 -20.02 13.26 -20.79
C ILE A 7 -19.65 13.50 -19.33
N LYS A 8 -20.62 13.98 -18.53
CA LYS A 8 -20.43 14.21 -17.10
C LYS A 8 -20.28 12.85 -16.41
N LYS A 9 -19.08 12.55 -15.93
CA LYS A 9 -18.80 11.30 -15.20
C LYS A 9 -19.60 11.28 -13.89
N LEU A 10 -20.27 10.16 -13.61
CA LEU A 10 -20.98 9.93 -12.36
C LEU A 10 -19.96 9.79 -11.22
N PRO A 11 -19.96 10.68 -10.22
CA PRO A 11 -19.13 10.51 -9.03
C PRO A 11 -19.62 9.35 -8.17
N VAL A 12 -18.68 8.58 -7.63
CA VAL A 12 -18.95 7.37 -6.85
C VAL A 12 -18.19 7.40 -5.54
N THR A 13 -18.88 7.25 -4.41
CA THR A 13 -18.24 6.94 -3.12
C THR A 13 -18.39 5.46 -2.83
N VAL A 14 -17.29 4.84 -2.40
CA VAL A 14 -17.26 3.45 -1.95
C VAL A 14 -17.19 3.45 -0.43
N LEU A 15 -18.15 2.77 0.19
CA LEU A 15 -18.23 2.55 1.63
C LEU A 15 -17.69 1.16 1.96
N CYS A 16 -16.48 1.16 2.53
CA CYS A 16 -15.77 0.02 3.09
C CYS A 16 -15.93 -0.06 4.61
N GLY A 17 -15.43 -1.14 5.19
CA GLY A 17 -15.42 -1.36 6.64
C GLY A 17 -15.87 -2.78 6.98
N PHE A 18 -15.40 -3.32 8.09
CA PHE A 18 -15.66 -4.71 8.47
C PHE A 18 -17.13 -5.00 8.79
N LEU A 19 -17.50 -6.28 8.92
CA LEU A 19 -18.85 -6.67 9.29
C LEU A 19 -19.22 -6.11 10.66
N GLY A 20 -20.44 -5.60 10.80
CA GLY A 20 -20.91 -5.01 12.05
C GLY A 20 -20.45 -3.56 12.34
N SER A 21 -19.59 -2.95 11.50
CA SER A 21 -19.12 -1.57 11.73
C SER A 21 -20.21 -0.49 11.59
N GLY A 22 -21.34 -0.83 10.97
CA GLY A 22 -22.49 0.06 10.82
C GLY A 22 -22.75 0.55 9.39
N LYS A 23 -22.08 0.00 8.36
CA LYS A 23 -22.22 0.41 6.95
C LYS A 23 -23.68 0.52 6.50
N THR A 24 -24.48 -0.51 6.71
CA THR A 24 -25.91 -0.53 6.37
C THR A 24 -26.70 0.51 7.16
N THR A 25 -26.31 0.81 8.40
CA THR A 25 -26.94 1.86 9.21
C THR A 25 -26.66 3.25 8.63
N LEU A 26 -25.41 3.53 8.27
CA LEU A 26 -25.02 4.76 7.58
C LEU A 26 -25.74 4.90 6.22
N LEU A 27 -25.85 3.84 5.43
CA LEU A 27 -26.58 3.88 4.16
C LEU A 27 -28.07 4.22 4.35
N ASN A 28 -28.71 3.57 5.33
CA ASN A 28 -30.09 3.89 5.70
C ASN A 28 -30.23 5.34 6.19
N TYR A 29 -29.24 5.83 6.94
CA TYR A 29 -29.20 7.22 7.37
C TYR A 29 -29.13 8.17 6.15
N ILE A 30 -28.19 7.95 5.22
CA ILE A 30 -28.04 8.76 4.00
C ILE A 30 -29.35 8.82 3.22
N LEU A 31 -30.00 7.67 3.01
CA LEU A 31 -31.24 7.56 2.25
C LEU A 31 -32.45 8.27 2.89
N LYS A 32 -32.43 8.49 4.20
CA LYS A 32 -33.48 9.20 4.94
C LYS A 32 -33.25 10.71 5.01
N GLN A 33 -32.01 11.16 4.87
CA GLN A 33 -31.69 12.59 4.95
C GLN A 33 -32.15 13.34 3.70
N ARG A 34 -32.50 14.61 3.87
CA ARG A 34 -32.79 15.50 2.74
C ARG A 34 -31.48 16.02 2.17
N HIS A 35 -31.24 15.73 0.90
CA HIS A 35 -30.11 16.23 0.13
C HIS A 35 -30.52 16.48 -1.32
N ASP A 36 -29.79 17.36 -2.02
CA ASP A 36 -30.13 17.79 -3.38
C ASP A 36 -29.68 16.80 -4.47
N TYR A 37 -29.08 15.66 -4.08
CA TYR A 37 -28.62 14.64 -5.00
C TYR A 37 -29.67 13.56 -5.26
N ARG A 38 -29.83 13.15 -6.53
CA ARG A 38 -30.45 11.86 -6.88
C ARG A 38 -29.39 10.77 -6.78
N ILE A 39 -29.47 9.94 -5.73
CA ILE A 39 -28.42 8.96 -5.42
C ILE A 39 -28.83 7.56 -5.89
N ALA A 40 -27.93 6.89 -6.62
CA ALA A 40 -28.00 5.46 -6.86
C ALA A 40 -27.22 4.71 -5.79
N VAL A 41 -27.81 3.67 -5.20
CA VAL A 41 -27.12 2.84 -4.20
C VAL A 41 -26.99 1.41 -4.71
N ILE A 42 -25.76 0.88 -4.69
CA ILE A 42 -25.45 -0.52 -4.93
C ILE A 42 -25.05 -1.12 -3.58
N VAL A 43 -25.75 -2.16 -3.14
CA VAL A 43 -25.45 -2.88 -1.91
C VAL A 43 -25.15 -4.32 -2.22
N ASN A 44 -24.01 -4.81 -1.74
CA ASN A 44 -23.57 -6.16 -2.01
C ASN A 44 -24.08 -7.20 -1.00
N ASP A 45 -24.45 -6.80 0.22
CA ASP A 45 -24.81 -7.72 1.31
C ASP A 45 -26.35 -7.85 1.49
N MET A 46 -26.81 -8.99 2.01
CA MET A 46 -28.23 -9.36 2.17
C MET A 46 -28.99 -8.56 3.24
N GLY A 47 -28.44 -7.46 3.75
CA GLY A 47 -29.10 -6.59 4.71
C GLY A 47 -30.43 -6.02 4.17
N GLU A 48 -31.51 -6.14 4.93
CA GLU A 48 -32.78 -5.51 4.60
C GLU A 48 -32.66 -3.98 4.68
N ILE A 49 -32.34 -3.34 3.55
CA ILE A 49 -32.50 -1.89 3.41
C ILE A 49 -34.00 -1.61 3.38
N ASN A 50 -34.55 -1.18 4.52
CA ASN A 50 -35.93 -0.73 4.65
C ASN A 50 -36.04 0.73 4.16
N VAL A 51 -36.00 0.91 2.84
CA VAL A 51 -36.29 2.21 2.20
C VAL A 51 -37.79 2.38 2.03
N ASP A 52 -38.30 3.54 2.44
CA ASP A 52 -39.71 3.90 2.29
C ASP A 52 -40.12 3.82 0.80
N SER A 53 -41.17 3.05 0.53
CA SER A 53 -41.73 2.84 -0.80
C SER A 53 -42.18 4.13 -1.50
N ASN A 54 -42.46 5.19 -0.75
CA ASN A 54 -42.82 6.50 -1.31
C ASN A 54 -41.59 7.24 -1.88
N LEU A 55 -40.41 7.09 -1.27
CA LEU A 55 -39.15 7.70 -1.74
C LEU A 55 -38.65 7.06 -3.05
N ILE A 56 -38.93 5.77 -3.24
CA ILE A 56 -38.65 5.04 -4.49
C ILE A 56 -39.60 5.48 -5.61
N LYS A 57 -40.90 5.70 -5.30
CA LYS A 57 -41.93 6.12 -6.26
C LYS A 57 -41.76 7.55 -6.77
N GLU A 58 -41.17 8.44 -5.97
CA GLU A 58 -40.84 9.81 -6.38
C GLU A 58 -39.61 9.92 -7.31
N GLY A 59 -38.94 8.80 -7.62
CA GLY A 59 -37.79 8.78 -8.54
C GLY A 59 -36.51 9.44 -8.02
N LYS A 60 -36.47 9.82 -6.75
CA LYS A 60 -35.27 10.39 -6.08
C LYS A 60 -34.24 9.33 -5.70
N PHE A 61 -34.67 8.09 -5.50
CA PHE A 61 -33.83 6.97 -5.07
C PHE A 61 -34.15 5.70 -5.85
N SER A 62 -33.11 4.95 -6.23
CA SER A 62 -33.24 3.63 -6.85
C SER A 62 -32.30 2.66 -6.14
N VAL A 63 -32.87 1.67 -5.45
CA VAL A 63 -32.12 0.60 -4.78
C VAL A 63 -32.23 -0.67 -5.61
N LYS A 64 -31.09 -1.19 -6.06
CA LYS A 64 -31.05 -2.47 -6.77
C LYS A 64 -30.44 -3.53 -5.85
N LYS A 65 -31.28 -4.39 -5.27
CA LYS A 65 -30.80 -5.61 -4.59
C LYS A 65 -30.29 -6.60 -5.64
N THR A 66 -29.02 -6.97 -5.58
CA THR A 66 -28.48 -8.11 -6.33
C THR A 66 -28.92 -9.39 -5.62
N LYS A 67 -29.83 -10.17 -6.22
CA LYS A 67 -30.11 -11.53 -5.75
C LYS A 67 -28.91 -12.40 -6.07
N GLU A 68 -28.18 -12.85 -5.05
CA GLU A 68 -27.30 -14.00 -5.19
C GLU A 68 -28.14 -15.18 -5.66
N LYS A 69 -27.90 -15.66 -6.88
CA LYS A 69 -28.24 -17.03 -7.21
C LYS A 69 -27.25 -17.88 -6.43
N LEU A 70 -27.70 -18.41 -5.29
CA LEU A 70 -27.06 -19.53 -4.61
C LEU A 70 -26.80 -20.62 -5.65
N VAL A 71 -25.54 -20.76 -6.01
CA VAL A 71 -25.02 -21.91 -6.72
C VAL A 71 -24.00 -22.48 -5.75
N GLU A 72 -24.39 -23.53 -5.02
CA GLU A 72 -23.43 -24.40 -4.32
C GLU A 72 -22.45 -24.93 -5.36
N MET A 73 -21.21 -24.47 -5.35
CA MET A 73 -20.16 -25.09 -6.16
C MET A 73 -18.83 -25.15 -5.42
N SER A 74 -18.37 -26.39 -5.36
CA SER A 74 -17.08 -26.89 -4.95
C SER A 74 -15.94 -26.24 -5.74
N ASN A 75 -14.89 -25.84 -5.03
CA ASN A 75 -13.53 -25.54 -5.50
C ASN A 75 -13.35 -24.34 -6.48
N GLY A 76 -12.69 -23.28 -5.99
CA GLY A 76 -11.88 -22.36 -6.80
C GLY A 76 -12.37 -20.90 -6.92
N CYS A 77 -11.63 -19.99 -6.27
CA CYS A 77 -11.50 -18.53 -6.50
C CYS A 77 -12.77 -17.68 -6.76
N ILE A 78 -13.15 -16.88 -5.75
CA ILE A 78 -14.35 -15.98 -5.71
C ILE A 78 -14.07 -14.50 -6.12
N CYS A 79 -12.94 -14.17 -6.76
CA CYS A 79 -12.61 -12.75 -7.04
C CYS A 79 -13.06 -12.23 -8.43
N CYS A 80 -13.09 -13.07 -9.48
CA CYS A 80 -13.16 -12.57 -10.86
C CYS A 80 -14.57 -12.20 -11.36
N THR A 81 -15.62 -12.92 -10.95
CA THR A 81 -17.00 -12.72 -11.43
C THR A 81 -17.69 -11.51 -10.79
N LEU A 82 -17.43 -11.25 -9.50
CA LEU A 82 -18.01 -10.11 -8.76
C LEU A 82 -17.55 -8.75 -9.31
N ARG A 83 -16.28 -8.68 -9.75
CA ARG A 83 -15.70 -7.46 -10.33
C ARG A 83 -16.41 -7.11 -11.65
N GLU A 84 -16.59 -8.06 -12.56
CA GLU A 84 -17.24 -7.77 -13.85
C GLU A 84 -18.70 -7.31 -13.69
N ASP A 85 -19.46 -7.92 -12.78
CA ASP A 85 -20.88 -7.60 -12.60
C ASP A 85 -21.11 -6.25 -11.93
N LEU A 86 -20.24 -5.87 -10.99
CA LEU A 86 -20.22 -4.52 -10.42
C LEU A 86 -19.95 -3.47 -11.51
N ILE A 87 -18.96 -3.71 -12.37
CA ILE A 87 -18.59 -2.80 -13.46
C ILE A 87 -19.75 -2.62 -14.47
N LYS A 88 -20.41 -3.72 -14.85
CA LYS A 88 -21.60 -3.68 -15.73
C LYS A 88 -22.73 -2.87 -15.11
N HIS A 89 -22.99 -3.04 -13.81
CA HIS A 89 -24.05 -2.31 -13.11
C HIS A 89 -23.78 -0.81 -13.01
N ILE A 90 -22.57 -0.42 -12.59
CA ILE A 90 -22.18 0.99 -12.52
C ILE A 90 -22.29 1.63 -13.91
N SER A 91 -21.78 0.96 -14.95
CA SER A 91 -21.84 1.45 -16.32
C SER A 91 -23.28 1.66 -16.81
N LYS A 92 -24.21 0.76 -16.47
CA LYS A 92 -25.63 0.89 -16.85
C LYS A 92 -26.30 2.08 -16.16
N ILE A 93 -26.03 2.28 -14.87
CA ILE A 93 -26.60 3.38 -14.08
C ILE A 93 -26.03 4.72 -14.55
N ALA A 94 -24.71 4.80 -14.75
CA ALA A 94 -24.06 6.01 -15.25
C ALA A 94 -24.59 6.41 -16.63
N LYS A 95 -24.77 5.45 -17.54
CA LYS A 95 -25.33 5.69 -18.88
C LYS A 95 -26.79 6.15 -18.85
N SER A 96 -27.54 5.88 -17.78
CA SER A 96 -28.96 6.26 -17.72
C SER A 96 -29.17 7.76 -17.52
N GLY A 97 -28.15 8.50 -17.04
CA GLY A 97 -28.23 9.95 -16.80
C GLY A 97 -29.29 10.39 -15.77
N LYS A 98 -29.82 9.45 -14.98
CA LYS A 98 -30.92 9.69 -14.02
C LYS A 98 -30.44 10.12 -12.64
N PHE A 99 -29.19 9.83 -12.30
CA PHE A 99 -28.61 10.01 -10.98
C PHE A 99 -27.46 11.00 -11.04
N ASP A 100 -27.32 11.78 -9.98
CA ASP A 100 -26.26 12.79 -9.84
C ASP A 100 -25.06 12.23 -9.07
N TYR A 101 -25.27 11.16 -8.30
CA TYR A 101 -24.27 10.56 -7.42
C TYR A 101 -24.52 9.06 -7.24
N MET A 102 -23.48 8.30 -6.90
CA MET A 102 -23.58 6.87 -6.59
C MET A 102 -22.86 6.52 -5.29
N LEU A 103 -23.48 5.64 -4.52
CA LEU A 103 -22.89 4.99 -3.35
C LEU A 103 -22.79 3.49 -3.59
N ILE A 104 -21.65 2.92 -3.26
CA ILE A 104 -21.39 1.48 -3.33
C ILE A 104 -21.02 0.99 -1.93
N GLU A 105 -21.80 0.06 -1.39
CA GLU A 105 -21.39 -0.73 -0.23
C GLU A 105 -20.51 -1.89 -0.69
N SER A 106 -19.26 -1.95 -0.23
CA SER A 106 -18.42 -3.13 -0.42
C SER A 106 -18.71 -4.17 0.66
N THR A 107 -18.36 -5.44 0.41
CA THR A 107 -18.46 -6.47 1.46
C THR A 107 -17.52 -6.11 2.60
N GLY A 108 -17.85 -6.60 3.80
CA GLY A 108 -16.97 -6.40 4.96
C GLY A 108 -15.55 -6.95 4.77
N ILE A 109 -15.40 -7.89 3.83
CA ILE A 109 -14.14 -8.57 3.50
C ILE A 109 -13.49 -8.07 2.19
N ALA A 110 -14.00 -6.99 1.58
CA ALA A 110 -13.48 -6.51 0.30
C ALA A 110 -12.20 -5.69 0.46
N GLU A 111 -11.21 -5.99 -0.38
CA GLU A 111 -9.99 -5.20 -0.51
C GLU A 111 -10.25 -3.88 -1.28
N PRO A 112 -9.79 -2.72 -0.77
CA PRO A 112 -10.04 -1.42 -1.41
C PRO A 112 -9.35 -1.22 -2.77
N LEU A 113 -8.09 -1.65 -2.91
CA LEU A 113 -7.29 -1.39 -4.11
C LEU A 113 -7.90 -2.04 -5.36
N PRO A 114 -8.32 -3.33 -5.35
CA PRO A 114 -9.06 -3.95 -6.44
C PRO A 114 -10.29 -3.19 -6.93
N ILE A 115 -11.01 -2.51 -6.03
CA ILE A 115 -12.18 -1.70 -6.35
C ILE A 115 -11.74 -0.41 -7.05
N ALA A 116 -10.75 0.29 -6.50
CA ALA A 116 -10.22 1.51 -7.09
C ALA A 116 -9.63 1.28 -8.49
N GLN A 117 -8.87 0.20 -8.67
CA GLN A 117 -8.30 -0.20 -9.96
C GLN A 117 -9.37 -0.32 -11.06
N ALA A 118 -10.58 -0.79 -10.74
CA ALA A 118 -11.67 -0.90 -11.70
C ALA A 118 -12.11 0.46 -12.29
N PHE A 119 -11.85 1.58 -11.60
CA PHE A 119 -12.17 2.92 -12.09
C PHE A 119 -11.07 3.54 -12.95
N TYR A 120 -9.82 3.07 -12.85
CA TYR A 120 -8.65 3.72 -13.44
C TYR A 120 -7.95 2.90 -14.51
N PHE A 121 -7.92 1.57 -14.37
CA PHE A 121 -7.27 0.68 -15.31
C PHE A 121 -8.24 0.12 -16.34
N GLU A 122 -7.70 -0.05 -17.54
CA GLU A 122 -8.39 -0.61 -18.70
C GLU A 122 -7.55 -1.81 -19.14
N ASN A 123 -8.16 -2.99 -19.24
CA ASN A 123 -7.53 -4.10 -19.95
C ASN A 123 -8.13 -4.21 -21.37
N GLU A 124 -7.39 -4.83 -22.29
CA GLU A 124 -7.82 -4.94 -23.69
C GLU A 124 -9.17 -5.65 -23.86
N GLU A 125 -9.46 -6.60 -22.99
CA GLU A 125 -10.70 -7.37 -22.99
C GLU A 125 -11.90 -6.49 -22.61
N MET A 126 -11.75 -5.63 -21.61
CA MET A 126 -12.76 -4.65 -21.17
C MET A 126 -12.98 -3.57 -22.23
N ARG A 127 -11.93 -3.19 -22.97
CA ARG A 127 -12.02 -2.31 -24.12
C ARG A 127 -12.85 -2.94 -25.24
N LYS A 128 -12.60 -4.22 -25.56
CA LYS A 128 -13.36 -5.00 -26.57
C LYS A 128 -14.83 -5.18 -26.16
N LYS A 129 -15.12 -5.37 -24.87
CA LYS A 129 -16.49 -5.51 -24.34
C LYS A 129 -17.22 -4.17 -24.10
N GLY A 130 -16.59 -3.03 -24.36
CA GLY A 130 -17.19 -1.69 -24.16
C GLY A 130 -17.45 -1.31 -22.69
N GLN A 131 -16.74 -1.94 -21.75
CA GLN A 131 -16.92 -1.82 -20.30
C GLN A 131 -15.90 -0.83 -19.69
N MET A 132 -15.88 0.42 -20.18
CA MET A 132 -14.91 1.42 -19.72
C MET A 132 -15.49 2.30 -18.60
N LEU A 133 -15.28 1.92 -17.34
CA LEU A 133 -15.77 2.71 -16.19
C LEU A 133 -15.26 4.14 -16.17
N LYS A 134 -13.96 4.32 -16.43
CA LYS A 134 -13.28 5.63 -16.46
C LYS A 134 -13.97 6.65 -17.35
N LYS A 135 -14.71 6.22 -18.38
CA LYS A 135 -15.48 7.10 -19.27
C LYS A 135 -16.80 7.58 -18.67
N PHE A 136 -17.44 6.77 -17.85
CA PHE A 136 -18.82 7.02 -17.37
C PHE A 136 -18.90 7.38 -15.89
N ALA A 137 -17.92 6.96 -15.10
CA ALA A 137 -17.87 7.18 -13.67
C ALA A 137 -16.47 7.64 -13.24
N ARG A 138 -16.39 8.30 -12.09
CA ARG A 138 -15.14 8.61 -11.40
C ARG A 138 -15.28 8.20 -9.93
N LEU A 139 -14.22 7.62 -9.37
CA LEU A 139 -14.15 7.44 -7.93
C LEU A 139 -13.99 8.82 -7.28
N ASP A 140 -14.80 9.09 -6.26
CA ASP A 140 -14.90 10.40 -5.62
C ASP A 140 -14.30 10.38 -4.22
N THR A 141 -14.71 9.41 -3.39
CA THR A 141 -14.22 9.23 -2.02
C THR A 141 -14.18 7.74 -1.67
N MET A 142 -13.08 7.28 -1.05
CA MET A 142 -13.03 6.01 -0.33
C MET A 142 -13.34 6.26 1.14
N VAL A 143 -14.42 5.68 1.64
CA VAL A 143 -14.86 5.83 3.03
C VAL A 143 -14.72 4.49 3.74
N THR A 144 -14.05 4.46 4.89
CA THR A 144 -13.94 3.25 5.71
C THR A 144 -14.63 3.44 7.04
N MET A 145 -15.61 2.59 7.35
CA MET A 145 -16.35 2.61 8.61
C MET A 145 -15.76 1.62 9.61
N ILE A 146 -15.36 2.13 10.77
CA ILE A 146 -14.66 1.38 11.83
C ILE A 146 -15.56 1.28 13.06
N ASP A 147 -15.61 0.10 13.65
CA ASP A 147 -16.29 -0.16 14.91
C ASP A 147 -15.38 0.16 16.10
N ALA A 148 -15.61 1.28 16.80
CA ALA A 148 -14.78 1.67 17.94
C ALA A 148 -14.72 0.60 19.04
N LEU A 149 -15.80 -0.17 19.24
CA LEU A 149 -15.88 -1.18 20.29
C LEU A 149 -15.03 -2.41 19.99
N ASN A 150 -14.98 -2.84 18.72
CA ASN A 150 -14.37 -4.12 18.34
C ASN A 150 -13.05 -3.99 17.58
N PHE A 151 -12.67 -2.79 17.13
CA PHE A 151 -11.54 -2.60 16.21
C PHE A 151 -10.22 -3.16 16.75
N LEU A 152 -9.88 -2.87 18.01
CA LEU A 152 -8.63 -3.34 18.61
C LEU A 152 -8.59 -4.86 18.78
N ASP A 153 -9.72 -5.44 19.20
CA ASP A 153 -9.85 -6.88 19.39
C ASP A 153 -9.73 -7.62 18.04
N GLN A 154 -10.30 -7.05 16.97
CA GLN A 154 -10.19 -7.58 15.61
C GLN A 154 -8.77 -7.47 15.02
N LEU A 155 -7.99 -6.46 15.42
CA LEU A 155 -6.57 -6.39 15.04
C LEU A 155 -5.71 -7.45 15.75
N GLN A 156 -6.15 -7.94 16.90
CA GLN A 156 -5.43 -8.92 17.72
C GLN A 156 -5.95 -10.36 17.56
N SER A 157 -7.13 -10.56 16.98
CA SER A 157 -7.81 -11.86 16.92
C SER A 157 -7.12 -12.92 16.06
N ASP A 158 -6.16 -12.53 15.22
CA ASP A 158 -5.37 -13.46 14.39
C ASP A 158 -4.37 -14.31 15.22
N LYS A 159 -4.38 -14.20 16.56
CA LYS A 159 -3.63 -15.06 17.49
C LYS A 159 -4.15 -16.50 17.64
N GLN A 160 -5.40 -16.79 17.25
CA GLN A 160 -6.03 -18.11 17.50
C GLN A 160 -5.97 -19.09 16.32
N GLY A 161 -5.09 -18.85 15.34
CA GLY A 161 -4.88 -19.70 14.18
C GLY A 161 -3.65 -20.60 14.26
N GLU A 162 -3.34 -21.18 15.43
CA GLU A 162 -2.32 -22.24 15.53
C GLU A 162 -2.96 -23.63 15.36
N GLU A 163 -2.71 -24.21 14.19
CA GLU A 163 -2.47 -25.64 13.86
C GLU A 163 -2.86 -25.87 12.39
N MET A 164 -2.17 -25.18 11.47
CA MET A 164 -2.30 -25.46 10.05
C MET A 164 -1.37 -26.64 9.71
N ASN A 165 -1.98 -27.82 9.61
CA ASN A 165 -1.38 -29.01 9.00
C ASN A 165 -0.67 -28.64 7.69
N VAL A 166 0.62 -29.00 7.62
CA VAL A 166 1.56 -28.68 6.53
C VAL A 166 1.12 -29.23 5.15
N ASP A 167 0.08 -30.07 5.12
CA ASP A 167 -0.36 -30.78 3.91
C ASP A 167 -1.45 -30.07 3.09
N ASN A 168 -2.05 -28.98 3.59
CA ASN A 168 -3.05 -28.19 2.85
C ASN A 168 -2.62 -26.73 2.70
N LYS A 169 -1.59 -26.47 1.88
CA LYS A 169 -1.33 -25.14 1.31
C LYS A 169 -2.48 -24.75 0.35
N GLN A 170 -3.62 -24.33 0.89
CA GLN A 170 -4.45 -23.37 0.17
C GLN A 170 -3.77 -22.00 0.34
N MET A 171 -3.09 -21.56 -0.71
CA MET A 171 -2.76 -20.16 -0.91
C MET A 171 -4.07 -19.35 -0.85
N ASP A 172 -4.00 -18.09 -0.41
CA ASP A 172 -4.99 -17.03 -0.69
C ASP A 172 -6.06 -16.68 0.36
N GLN A 173 -5.83 -16.85 1.66
CA GLN A 173 -6.63 -16.12 2.66
C GLN A 173 -5.83 -14.97 3.26
N ILE A 174 -6.18 -13.73 2.87
CA ILE A 174 -5.63 -12.52 3.47
C ILE A 174 -6.11 -12.46 4.93
N PRO A 175 -5.21 -12.24 5.90
CA PRO A 175 -5.56 -12.17 7.31
C PRO A 175 -6.54 -11.04 7.59
N LEU A 176 -7.41 -11.21 8.59
CA LEU A 176 -8.41 -10.20 8.94
C LEU A 176 -7.74 -8.88 9.34
N SER A 177 -6.70 -8.95 10.17
CA SER A 177 -5.93 -7.77 10.60
C SER A 177 -5.31 -7.03 9.42
N GLN A 178 -4.78 -7.76 8.42
CA GLN A 178 -4.21 -7.17 7.21
C GLN A 178 -5.28 -6.42 6.40
N LEU A 179 -6.44 -7.04 6.20
CA LEU A 179 -7.54 -6.38 5.49
C LEU A 179 -8.02 -5.12 6.21
N LEU A 180 -8.18 -5.17 7.54
CA LEU A 180 -8.60 -4.02 8.34
C LEU A 180 -7.63 -2.84 8.19
N LEU A 181 -6.33 -3.12 8.29
CA LEU A 181 -5.30 -2.08 8.12
C LEU A 181 -5.27 -1.54 6.70
N ASP A 182 -5.42 -2.38 5.67
CA ASP A 182 -5.49 -1.91 4.29
C ASP A 182 -6.74 -1.05 4.03
N GLN A 183 -7.88 -1.38 4.63
CA GLN A 183 -9.08 -0.53 4.60
C GLN A 183 -8.87 0.82 5.27
N VAL A 184 -8.14 0.87 6.40
CA VAL A 184 -7.78 2.12 7.07
C VAL A 184 -6.84 2.95 6.20
N GLU A 185 -5.75 2.34 5.73
CA GLU A 185 -4.72 3.01 4.95
C GLU A 185 -5.23 3.51 3.59
N PHE A 186 -6.20 2.83 2.97
CA PHE A 186 -6.72 3.24 1.66
C PHE A 186 -7.82 4.31 1.74
N ALA A 187 -8.36 4.58 2.93
CA ALA A 187 -9.44 5.53 3.11
C ALA A 187 -9.01 6.98 2.83
N ASN A 188 -9.92 7.77 2.25
CA ASN A 188 -9.87 9.23 2.30
C ASN A 188 -10.59 9.75 3.55
N VAL A 189 -11.66 9.07 3.96
CA VAL A 189 -12.45 9.40 5.14
C VAL A 189 -12.63 8.16 5.98
N ILE A 190 -12.29 8.24 7.26
CA ILE A 190 -12.51 7.19 8.24
C ILE A 190 -13.64 7.61 9.17
N ILE A 191 -14.69 6.81 9.25
CA ILE A 191 -15.79 7.03 10.19
C ILE A 191 -15.57 6.09 11.38
N LEU A 192 -15.19 6.64 12.52
CA LEU A 192 -15.13 5.91 13.78
C LEU A 192 -16.54 5.88 14.39
N ASN A 193 -17.25 4.78 14.21
CA ASN A 193 -18.62 4.59 14.65
C ASN A 193 -18.69 3.89 16.02
N LYS A 194 -19.84 4.04 16.71
CA LYS A 194 -20.10 3.48 18.04
C LYS A 194 -19.20 4.07 19.13
N THR A 195 -18.87 5.35 19.01
CA THR A 195 -18.05 6.07 19.99
C THR A 195 -18.73 6.20 21.35
N ASP A 196 -20.05 5.96 21.43
CA ASP A 196 -20.84 5.88 22.65
C ASP A 196 -20.62 4.59 23.45
N LEU A 197 -20.04 3.54 22.85
CA LEU A 197 -19.82 2.24 23.49
C LEU A 197 -18.41 2.06 24.06
N VAL A 198 -17.56 3.08 23.96
CA VAL A 198 -16.18 3.06 24.44
C VAL A 198 -15.93 4.24 25.37
N ASP A 199 -15.02 4.06 26.32
CA ASP A 199 -14.55 5.16 27.15
C ASP A 199 -13.64 6.12 26.36
N GLN A 200 -13.36 7.27 26.97
CA GLN A 200 -12.57 8.33 26.34
C GLN A 200 -11.13 7.89 26.06
N GLU A 201 -10.53 7.08 26.95
CA GLU A 201 -9.16 6.57 26.82
C GLU A 201 -9.03 5.65 25.60
N ARG A 202 -9.91 4.65 25.48
CA ARG A 202 -9.94 3.72 24.34
C ARG A 202 -10.23 4.46 23.03
N LYS A 203 -11.12 5.44 23.06
CA LYS A 203 -11.45 6.25 21.88
C LYS A 203 -10.25 7.07 21.41
N GLU A 204 -9.59 7.78 22.31
CA GLU A 204 -8.41 8.60 21.97
C GLU A 204 -7.25 7.73 21.47
N PHE A 205 -7.06 6.55 22.07
CA PHE A 205 -6.12 5.56 21.57
C PHE A 205 -6.39 5.16 20.11
N ILE A 206 -7.64 4.81 19.77
CA ILE A 206 -8.02 4.44 18.40
C ILE A 206 -7.81 5.63 17.46
N LEU A 207 -8.20 6.84 17.84
CA LEU A 207 -8.00 8.03 17.02
C LEU A 207 -6.51 8.27 16.71
N ASN A 208 -5.63 8.12 17.69
CA ASN A 208 -4.19 8.28 17.51
C ASN A 208 -3.58 7.18 16.64
N LEU A 209 -4.02 5.93 16.83
CA LEU A 209 -3.63 4.82 15.96
C LEU A 209 -4.04 5.07 14.51
N LEU A 210 -5.28 5.50 14.26
CA LEU A 210 -5.77 5.79 12.91
C LEU A 210 -5.02 6.94 12.25
N LYS A 211 -4.69 8.01 12.98
CA LYS A 211 -3.86 9.12 12.47
C LYS A 211 -2.46 8.67 12.06
N LYS A 212 -1.85 7.74 12.81
CA LYS A 212 -0.52 7.20 12.50
C LYS A 212 -0.55 6.23 11.32
N LEU A 213 -1.61 5.43 11.20
CA LEU A 213 -1.80 4.52 10.07
C LEU A 213 -2.13 5.26 8.76
N ASN A 214 -2.94 6.31 8.83
CA ASN A 214 -3.33 7.10 7.66
C ASN A 214 -3.38 8.61 7.99
N PRO A 215 -2.24 9.32 7.87
CA PRO A 215 -2.14 10.75 8.21
C PRO A 215 -3.00 11.67 7.34
N ASN A 216 -3.33 11.23 6.10
CA ASN A 216 -4.06 12.04 5.13
C ASN A 216 -5.58 11.86 5.23
N ALA A 217 -6.06 10.83 5.94
CA ALA A 217 -7.49 10.58 6.06
C ALA A 217 -8.16 11.56 7.02
N LYS A 218 -9.33 12.05 6.62
CA LYS A 218 -10.24 12.76 7.52
C LYS A 218 -10.92 11.76 8.45
N ILE A 219 -10.75 11.91 9.75
CA ILE A 219 -11.39 11.04 10.75
C ILE A 219 -12.63 11.73 11.32
N ILE A 220 -13.76 11.03 11.34
CA ILE A 220 -15.07 11.53 11.79
C ILE A 220 -15.62 10.58 12.84
N GLU A 221 -15.93 11.09 14.02
CA GLU A 221 -16.64 10.34 15.07
C GLU A 221 -18.14 10.24 14.74
N SER A 222 -18.76 9.10 15.02
CA SER A 222 -20.17 8.88 14.75
C SER A 222 -20.83 7.94 15.77
N ILE A 223 -22.11 8.21 16.03
CA ILE A 223 -23.01 7.35 16.78
C ILE A 223 -24.12 6.92 15.80
N GLN A 224 -24.35 5.62 15.67
CA GLN A 224 -25.34 5.05 14.75
C GLN A 224 -25.18 5.52 13.28
N GLY A 225 -23.94 5.75 12.84
CA GLY A 225 -23.66 6.18 11.46
C GLY A 225 -24.20 7.57 11.09
N GLN A 226 -24.54 8.41 12.06
CA GLN A 226 -24.94 9.79 11.80
C GLN A 226 -23.72 10.69 11.62
N ILE A 227 -23.62 11.36 10.47
CA ILE A 227 -22.52 12.27 10.10
C ILE A 227 -23.04 13.38 9.16
N ASP A 228 -22.29 14.46 8.96
CA ASP A 228 -22.56 15.41 7.88
C ASP A 228 -22.26 14.75 6.52
N LEU A 229 -23.29 14.64 5.67
CA LEU A 229 -23.19 13.98 4.37
C LEU A 229 -22.22 14.67 3.41
N LYS A 230 -21.96 15.97 3.60
CA LYS A 230 -20.99 16.72 2.78
C LYS A 230 -19.57 16.18 2.94
N GLU A 231 -19.32 15.46 4.01
CA GLU A 231 -18.01 14.89 4.32
C GLU A 231 -17.71 13.60 3.56
N ILE A 232 -18.72 12.97 2.95
CA ILE A 232 -18.55 11.70 2.22
C ILE A 232 -19.16 11.73 0.81
N ILE A 233 -19.98 12.73 0.50
CA ILE A 233 -20.62 12.90 -0.81
C ILE A 233 -19.97 14.08 -1.56
N ASN A 234 -19.48 13.79 -2.76
CA ASN A 234 -18.92 14.74 -3.74
C ASN A 234 -17.73 15.55 -3.20
N THR A 235 -16.88 14.90 -2.40
CA THR A 235 -15.72 15.51 -1.75
C THR A 235 -14.55 15.71 -2.73
N LYS A 236 -14.46 14.86 -3.76
CA LYS A 236 -13.35 14.78 -4.72
C LYS A 236 -11.99 14.47 -4.08
N LEU A 237 -11.97 13.81 -2.93
CA LEU A 237 -10.74 13.51 -2.20
C LEU A 237 -9.92 12.39 -2.83
N PHE A 238 -10.52 11.50 -3.65
CA PHE A 238 -9.79 10.36 -4.17
C PHE A 238 -8.79 10.73 -5.28
N ASN A 239 -7.50 10.44 -5.04
CA ASN A 239 -6.43 10.46 -6.02
C ASN A 239 -5.84 9.05 -6.17
N PHE A 240 -5.87 8.50 -7.40
CA PHE A 240 -5.38 7.15 -7.65
C PHE A 240 -3.87 7.02 -7.50
N GLU A 241 -3.10 8.01 -7.97
CA GLU A 241 -1.63 7.94 -7.91
C GLU A 241 -1.13 7.94 -6.47
N GLU A 242 -1.75 8.76 -5.61
CA GLU A 242 -1.50 8.78 -4.16
C GLU A 242 -1.96 7.48 -3.47
N ALA A 243 -3.06 6.88 -3.94
CA ALA A 243 -3.59 5.65 -3.36
C ALA A 243 -2.86 4.38 -3.84
N SER A 244 -2.29 4.40 -5.05
CA SER A 244 -1.54 3.29 -5.65
C SER A 244 -0.07 3.29 -5.26
N THR A 245 0.48 4.45 -4.94
CA THR A 245 1.81 4.51 -4.32
C THR A 245 1.67 4.06 -2.88
N THR A 246 2.55 3.15 -2.45
CA THR A 246 2.69 2.72 -1.04
C THR A 246 3.10 3.90 -0.12
N GLY A 247 3.06 5.16 -0.58
CA GLY A 247 3.72 6.33 -0.02
C GLY A 247 3.15 6.89 1.29
N LYS A 248 2.11 6.30 1.86
CA LYS A 248 1.47 6.82 3.08
C LYS A 248 2.35 6.67 4.33
N TRP A 249 3.20 5.64 4.41
CA TRP A 249 4.20 5.49 5.47
C TRP A 249 5.51 6.24 5.16
N ILE A 250 5.75 6.65 3.91
CA ILE A 250 6.91 7.48 3.53
C ILE A 250 6.81 8.85 4.21
N ALA A 251 5.61 9.39 4.39
CA ALA A 251 5.38 10.59 5.19
C ALA A 251 5.87 10.42 6.65
N GLU A 252 5.68 9.23 7.23
CA GLU A 252 6.15 8.92 8.59
C GLU A 252 7.68 8.72 8.62
N LEU A 253 8.29 8.15 7.56
CA LEU A 253 9.75 8.07 7.41
C LEU A 253 10.45 9.43 7.33
N GLN A 254 9.76 10.45 6.83
CA GLN A 254 10.30 11.80 6.63
C GLN A 254 10.27 12.66 7.90
N LYS A 255 9.58 12.20 8.95
CA LYS A 255 9.59 12.90 10.24
C LYS A 255 11.00 12.77 10.87
N PRO A 256 11.62 13.89 11.30
CA PRO A 256 12.91 13.84 11.97
C PRO A 256 12.83 12.97 13.24
N ILE A 257 13.86 12.17 13.49
CA ILE A 257 13.96 11.19 14.60
C ILE A 257 13.83 11.85 15.99
N HIS A 258 13.90 13.18 16.08
CA HIS A 258 13.69 13.91 17.32
C HIS A 258 12.73 15.08 17.14
N LYS A 259 11.51 14.89 17.65
CA LYS A 259 10.82 15.83 18.55
C LYS A 259 9.66 15.07 19.18
N SER A 260 9.59 15.12 20.51
CA SER A 260 8.49 14.60 21.30
C SER A 260 7.18 15.28 20.88
N GLU A 261 6.50 14.72 19.87
CA GLU A 261 5.04 14.78 19.84
C GLU A 261 4.60 14.20 21.18
N ILE A 262 3.74 14.89 21.92
CA ILE A 262 3.20 14.38 23.19
C ILE A 262 2.60 13.00 22.87
N GLU A 263 3.25 11.94 23.36
CA GLU A 263 2.95 10.54 23.05
C GLU A 263 1.69 10.12 23.82
N GLU A 264 0.56 10.70 23.45
CA GLU A 264 -0.75 10.44 24.03
C GLU A 264 -1.15 8.97 23.78
N TYR A 265 -1.31 8.22 24.87
CA TYR A 265 -1.76 6.81 24.91
C TYR A 265 -0.77 5.76 24.38
N GLY A 266 0.51 6.11 24.27
CA GLY A 266 1.59 5.15 24.02
C GLY A 266 1.67 4.61 22.58
N ILE A 267 0.89 5.12 21.63
CA ILE A 267 1.09 4.81 20.20
C ILE A 267 2.32 5.54 19.70
N GLN A 268 3.31 4.80 19.25
CA GLN A 268 4.57 5.31 18.75
C GLN A 268 4.86 4.75 17.36
N SER A 269 5.72 5.45 16.64
CA SER A 269 6.32 5.00 15.40
C SER A 269 7.84 5.11 15.49
N CYS A 270 8.55 4.24 14.77
CA CYS A 270 9.98 4.38 14.53
C CYS A 270 10.35 3.85 13.15
N ALA A 271 11.43 4.39 12.58
CA ALA A 271 11.92 4.03 11.26
C ALA A 271 13.32 3.43 11.37
N PHE A 272 13.53 2.27 10.76
CA PHE A 272 14.85 1.70 10.52
C PHE A 272 15.29 2.05 9.10
N LYS A 273 16.46 2.68 8.97
CA LYS A 273 17.07 3.02 7.70
C LYS A 273 18.52 2.58 7.69
N SER A 274 18.97 1.96 6.61
CA SER A 274 20.37 1.57 6.44
C SER A 274 20.72 1.47 4.96
N ARG A 275 22.03 1.51 4.69
CA ARG A 275 22.66 1.37 3.37
C ARG A 275 23.57 0.14 3.31
N ARG A 276 23.50 -0.75 4.30
CA ARG A 276 24.19 -2.03 4.33
C ARG A 276 23.19 -3.15 4.08
N ALA A 277 23.51 -4.12 3.22
CA ALA A 277 22.61 -5.24 2.99
C ALA A 277 22.38 -6.05 4.28
N PHE A 278 21.21 -6.66 4.41
CA PHE A 278 20.95 -7.65 5.44
C PHE A 278 21.64 -8.97 5.10
N ASN A 279 22.17 -9.61 6.14
CA ASN A 279 22.54 -11.02 6.10
C ASN A 279 21.24 -11.87 6.03
N PRO A 280 21.06 -12.73 5.01
CA PRO A 280 19.83 -13.49 4.82
C PRO A 280 19.48 -14.36 6.02
N ASP A 281 20.45 -15.09 6.58
CA ASP A 281 20.24 -16.00 7.71
C ASP A 281 19.85 -15.25 8.98
N LYS A 282 20.56 -14.15 9.30
CA LYS A 282 20.26 -13.37 10.51
C LYS A 282 18.87 -12.73 10.42
N LEU A 283 18.52 -12.18 9.25
CA LEU A 283 17.22 -11.57 9.05
C LEU A 283 16.10 -12.60 9.11
N PHE A 284 16.28 -13.75 8.43
CA PHE A 284 15.30 -14.83 8.45
C PHE A 284 15.07 -15.36 9.87
N GLN A 285 16.14 -15.55 10.66
CA GLN A 285 16.02 -15.94 12.07
C GLN A 285 15.27 -14.90 12.90
N LEU A 286 15.52 -13.60 12.71
CA LEU A 286 14.78 -12.55 13.42
C LEU A 286 13.28 -12.58 13.11
N ILE A 287 12.93 -12.80 11.84
CA ILE A 287 11.55 -12.93 11.36
C ILE A 287 10.91 -14.22 11.89
N GLU A 288 11.61 -15.36 11.89
CA GLU A 288 11.07 -16.62 12.41
C GLU A 288 10.90 -16.63 13.93
N ARG A 289 11.76 -15.91 14.67
CA ARG A 289 11.61 -15.76 16.12
C ARG A 289 10.37 -14.97 16.53
N ASN A 290 9.82 -14.13 15.63
CA ASN A 290 8.47 -13.57 15.81
C ASN A 290 7.43 -14.68 15.93
N ASN A 291 7.51 -15.69 15.05
CA ASN A 291 6.51 -16.76 14.96
C ASN A 291 6.57 -17.72 16.16
N LYS A 292 7.66 -17.70 16.94
CA LYS A 292 7.84 -18.52 18.15
C LYS A 292 7.62 -17.74 19.45
N GLU A 293 7.18 -16.48 19.37
CA GLU A 293 7.08 -15.53 20.49
C GLU A 293 8.39 -15.36 21.31
N GLU A 294 9.53 -15.71 20.73
CA GLU A 294 10.84 -15.65 21.41
C GLU A 294 11.38 -14.21 21.52
N VAL A 295 10.81 -13.29 20.75
CA VAL A 295 11.21 -11.89 20.69
C VAL A 295 10.01 -11.01 21.04
N SER A 296 10.05 -10.44 22.25
CA SER A 296 8.90 -9.76 22.87
C SER A 296 8.48 -8.50 22.14
N PHE A 297 9.40 -7.75 21.51
CA PHE A 297 9.06 -6.47 20.89
C PHE A 297 8.04 -6.59 19.77
N TRP A 298 7.93 -7.76 19.12
CA TRP A 298 6.97 -7.97 18.04
C TRP A 298 5.52 -7.86 18.49
N ASN A 299 5.24 -8.13 19.77
CA ASN A 299 3.92 -7.97 20.37
C ASN A 299 3.51 -6.51 20.51
N ASN A 300 4.48 -5.59 20.59
CA ASN A 300 4.22 -4.15 20.64
C ASN A 300 3.93 -3.57 19.25
N ILE A 301 4.36 -4.23 18.17
CA ILE A 301 4.20 -3.76 16.79
C ILE A 301 2.81 -4.15 16.27
N ILE A 302 2.01 -3.15 15.90
CA ILE A 302 0.69 -3.31 15.28
C ILE A 302 0.81 -3.33 13.75
N ARG A 303 1.70 -2.50 13.19
CA ARG A 303 1.96 -2.40 11.75
C ARG A 303 3.46 -2.31 11.49
N CYS A 304 3.93 -3.05 10.48
CA CYS A 304 5.25 -2.88 9.87
C CYS A 304 5.06 -2.74 8.36
N LYS A 305 5.68 -1.76 7.72
CA LYS A 305 5.79 -1.66 6.25
C LYS A 305 7.17 -1.16 5.87
N GLY A 306 7.73 -1.74 4.83
CA GLY A 306 9.00 -1.29 4.31
C GLY A 306 9.50 -2.16 3.18
N TYR A 307 10.69 -1.83 2.71
CA TYR A 307 11.44 -2.64 1.78
C TYR A 307 12.85 -2.87 2.32
N MET A 308 13.41 -4.02 1.98
CA MET A 308 14.66 -4.55 2.51
C MET A 308 15.60 -4.86 1.37
N TRP A 309 16.87 -4.52 1.56
CA TRP A 309 17.96 -5.02 0.73
C TRP A 309 18.61 -6.22 1.42
N VAL A 310 18.47 -7.40 0.83
CA VAL A 310 19.00 -8.67 1.36
C VAL A 310 20.07 -9.18 0.41
N ALA A 311 21.21 -9.62 0.96
CA ALA A 311 22.39 -9.95 0.15
C ALA A 311 22.13 -11.06 -0.88
N SER A 312 21.32 -12.07 -0.53
CA SER A 312 20.98 -13.16 -1.45
C SER A 312 20.07 -12.76 -2.61
N TRP A 313 19.37 -11.63 -2.47
CA TRP A 313 18.43 -11.06 -3.44
C TRP A 313 18.83 -9.64 -3.84
N GLU A 314 20.12 -9.42 -4.12
CA GLU A 314 20.70 -8.08 -4.30
C GLU A 314 20.08 -7.22 -5.41
N ARG A 315 19.43 -7.85 -6.40
CA ARG A 315 18.84 -7.17 -7.56
C ARG A 315 17.44 -6.63 -7.29
N LEU A 316 16.74 -7.19 -6.31
CA LEU A 316 15.36 -6.84 -5.98
C LEU A 316 15.24 -6.30 -4.56
N ASN A 317 14.26 -5.46 -4.34
CA ASN A 317 13.85 -5.11 -2.99
C ASN A 317 12.85 -6.17 -2.49
N ILE A 318 12.93 -6.51 -1.21
CA ILE A 318 11.98 -7.41 -0.57
C ILE A 318 11.05 -6.57 0.28
N HIS A 319 9.76 -6.63 0.01
CA HIS A 319 8.77 -5.93 0.81
C HIS A 319 8.48 -6.70 2.09
N ILE A 320 8.41 -6.00 3.22
CA ILE A 320 8.05 -6.54 4.53
C ILE A 320 6.76 -5.89 5.03
N HIS A 321 5.82 -6.71 5.49
CA HIS A 321 4.50 -6.29 5.91
C HIS A 321 4.09 -7.01 7.19
N LYS A 322 3.82 -6.28 8.27
CA LYS A 322 3.14 -6.81 9.46
C LYS A 322 1.80 -6.13 9.63
N ALA A 323 0.77 -6.92 9.93
CA ALA A 323 -0.53 -6.45 10.36
C ALA A 323 -0.99 -7.29 11.55
N GLY A 324 -1.27 -6.64 12.68
CA GLY A 324 -1.58 -7.35 13.91
C GLY A 324 -0.45 -8.31 14.25
N THR A 325 -0.75 -9.60 14.36
CA THR A 325 0.25 -10.63 14.68
C THR A 325 1.02 -11.17 13.49
N GLN A 326 0.47 -11.06 12.28
CA GLN A 326 1.05 -11.72 11.12
C GLN A 326 2.09 -10.84 10.41
N LEU A 327 3.24 -11.44 10.14
CA LEU A 327 4.36 -10.86 9.42
C LEU A 327 4.57 -11.62 8.12
N THR A 328 4.52 -10.93 6.99
CA THR A 328 4.71 -11.48 5.65
C THR A 328 5.77 -10.69 4.90
N TYR A 329 6.39 -11.34 3.92
CA TYR A 329 7.35 -10.72 3.01
C TYR A 329 7.20 -11.30 1.60
N HIS A 330 7.47 -10.50 0.59
CA HIS A 330 7.34 -10.88 -0.82
C HIS A 330 8.34 -10.09 -1.69
N PRO A 331 8.73 -10.62 -2.86
CA PRO A 331 9.62 -9.89 -3.75
C PRO A 331 8.90 -8.66 -4.30
N GLY A 332 9.57 -7.51 -4.24
CA GLY A 332 9.09 -6.26 -4.79
C GLY A 332 9.71 -5.98 -6.15
N SER A 333 10.07 -4.72 -6.40
CA SER A 333 10.66 -4.29 -7.67
C SER A 333 12.18 -4.44 -7.70
N PHE A 334 12.76 -4.41 -8.89
CA PHE A 334 14.20 -4.31 -9.05
C PHE A 334 14.71 -2.95 -8.56
N TRP A 335 15.93 -2.96 -8.01
CA TRP A 335 16.67 -1.74 -7.79
C TRP A 335 17.09 -1.13 -9.13
N TRP A 336 17.02 0.18 -9.27
CA TRP A 336 17.36 0.86 -10.52
C TRP A 336 18.83 0.64 -10.90
N ILE A 337 19.75 0.53 -9.93
CA ILE A 337 21.15 0.15 -10.17
C ILE A 337 21.29 -1.26 -10.77
N SER A 338 20.29 -2.13 -10.61
CA SER A 338 20.29 -3.50 -11.13
C SER A 338 19.72 -3.62 -12.55
N ILE A 339 19.24 -2.50 -13.11
CA ILE A 339 18.70 -2.38 -14.45
C ILE A 339 19.63 -1.48 -15.26
N PRO A 340 20.12 -1.92 -16.45
CA PRO A 340 20.89 -1.04 -17.32
C PRO A 340 20.08 0.21 -17.70
N LYS A 341 20.68 1.41 -17.63
CA LYS A 341 20.00 2.70 -17.90
C LYS A 341 19.26 2.73 -19.23
N LYS A 342 19.79 2.05 -20.25
CA LYS A 342 19.17 1.91 -21.59
C LYS A 342 17.79 1.22 -21.59
N VAL A 343 17.46 0.49 -20.53
CA VAL A 343 16.20 -0.28 -20.40
C VAL A 343 15.25 0.37 -19.38
N TRP A 344 15.62 1.53 -18.80
CA TRP A 344 14.78 2.20 -17.80
C TRP A 344 13.45 2.69 -18.39
N ALA A 345 13.50 3.25 -19.60
CA ALA A 345 12.33 3.69 -20.35
C ALA A 345 12.67 3.79 -21.86
N ASP A 346 11.65 4.03 -22.68
CA ASP A 346 11.81 4.08 -24.14
C ASP A 346 12.19 5.48 -24.63
N THR A 347 12.01 6.51 -23.80
CA THR A 347 12.31 7.92 -24.12
C THR A 347 13.26 8.56 -23.11
N LYS A 348 14.03 9.56 -23.55
CA LYS A 348 14.99 10.26 -22.68
C LYS A 348 14.29 11.02 -21.56
N GLU A 349 13.16 11.66 -21.85
CA GLU A 349 12.39 12.41 -20.87
C GLU A 349 11.89 11.53 -19.72
N GLU A 350 11.49 10.28 -20.01
CA GLU A 350 11.09 9.32 -18.98
C GLU A 350 12.28 8.84 -18.15
N VAL A 351 13.44 8.59 -18.78
CA VAL A 351 14.68 8.25 -18.07
C VAL A 351 15.09 9.38 -17.12
N ASP A 352 15.07 10.63 -17.58
CA ASP A 352 15.41 11.80 -16.77
C ASP A 352 14.43 11.95 -15.59
N ALA A 353 13.14 11.72 -15.80
CA ALA A 353 12.14 11.73 -14.73
C ALA A 353 12.36 10.63 -13.68
N ILE A 354 12.74 9.42 -14.11
CA ILE A 354 13.13 8.33 -13.20
C ILE A 354 14.38 8.73 -12.42
N TRP A 355 15.41 9.24 -13.11
CA TRP A 355 16.65 9.69 -12.49
C TRP A 355 16.41 10.76 -11.44
N ASP A 356 15.60 11.77 -11.74
CA ASP A 356 15.21 12.82 -10.80
C ASP A 356 14.57 12.27 -9.52
N GLY A 357 13.78 11.21 -9.64
CA GLY A 357 13.15 10.51 -8.53
C GLY A 357 14.13 9.73 -7.64
N VAL A 358 15.26 9.26 -8.18
CA VAL A 358 16.18 8.36 -7.44
C VAL A 358 17.50 9.02 -7.05
N LYS A 359 17.94 10.08 -7.75
CA LYS A 359 19.27 10.69 -7.60
C LYS A 359 19.58 11.14 -6.17
N HIS A 360 18.57 11.61 -5.43
CA HIS A 360 18.72 12.08 -4.05
C HIS A 360 19.08 10.95 -3.06
N ASN A 361 18.80 9.70 -3.44
CA ASN A 361 19.08 8.52 -2.65
C ASN A 361 20.14 7.62 -3.29
N TRP A 362 20.83 8.09 -4.32
CA TRP A 362 21.83 7.31 -5.05
C TRP A 362 23.21 7.44 -4.39
N LEU A 363 23.78 6.34 -3.92
CA LEU A 363 25.15 6.27 -3.44
C LEU A 363 26.10 5.83 -4.57
N PRO A 364 27.42 6.06 -4.44
CA PRO A 364 28.40 5.57 -5.42
C PRO A 364 28.24 4.07 -5.72
N GLU A 365 28.51 3.71 -6.96
CA GLU A 365 28.49 2.32 -7.39
C GLU A 365 29.53 1.50 -6.61
N PRO A 366 29.23 0.25 -6.24
CA PRO A 366 28.10 -0.57 -6.70
C PRO A 366 26.81 -0.43 -5.86
N ILE A 367 26.68 0.50 -4.90
CA ILE A 367 25.52 0.55 -4.01
C ILE A 367 24.28 1.13 -4.72
N GLY A 368 24.42 2.28 -5.38
CA GLY A 368 23.32 2.93 -6.11
C GLY A 368 22.12 3.27 -5.22
N ASP A 369 20.91 2.92 -5.66
CA ASP A 369 19.66 3.17 -4.94
C ASP A 369 19.32 2.11 -3.87
N ARG A 370 20.14 1.06 -3.72
CA ARG A 370 19.90 -0.01 -2.75
C ARG A 370 19.90 0.52 -1.32
N ARG A 371 18.89 0.13 -0.56
CA ARG A 371 18.69 0.52 0.85
C ARG A 371 17.59 -0.30 1.49
N GLN A 372 17.40 -0.08 2.78
CA GLN A 372 16.22 -0.51 3.50
C GLN A 372 15.61 0.67 4.22
N GLU A 373 14.28 0.72 4.19
CA GLU A 373 13.49 1.69 4.91
C GLU A 373 12.25 0.98 5.43
N ILE A 374 12.17 0.83 6.75
CA ILE A 374 11.13 0.06 7.43
C ILE A 374 10.51 0.94 8.52
N VAL A 375 9.19 1.09 8.51
CA VAL A 375 8.43 1.78 9.55
C VAL A 375 7.71 0.77 10.42
N PHE A 376 7.86 0.94 11.73
CA PHE A 376 7.13 0.22 12.76
C PHE A 376 6.17 1.18 13.44
N ILE A 377 4.93 0.75 13.64
CA ILE A 377 3.89 1.47 14.39
C ILE A 377 3.32 0.51 15.42
N GLY A 378 3.18 0.96 16.64
CA GLY A 378 2.74 0.09 17.73
C GLY A 378 2.54 0.82 19.04
N GLN A 379 2.13 0.07 20.06
CA GLN A 379 1.90 0.58 21.40
C GLN A 379 3.08 0.25 22.32
N ASN A 380 3.58 1.25 23.04
CA ASN A 380 4.75 1.14 23.94
C ASN A 380 5.93 0.48 23.22
N LEU A 381 6.30 1.01 22.04
CA LEU A 381 7.32 0.42 21.20
C LEU A 381 8.69 0.48 21.91
N PRO A 382 9.38 -0.65 22.12
CA PRO A 382 10.78 -0.63 22.55
C PRO A 382 11.67 -0.24 21.36
N LYS A 383 11.63 1.03 20.97
CA LYS A 383 12.26 1.57 19.74
C LYS A 383 13.72 1.15 19.61
N GLN A 384 14.49 1.25 20.71
CA GLN A 384 15.90 0.91 20.71
C GLN A 384 16.14 -0.59 20.47
N GLU A 385 15.39 -1.46 21.14
CA GLU A 385 15.48 -2.92 20.96
C GLU A 385 15.17 -3.33 19.51
N ILE A 386 14.14 -2.71 18.90
CA ILE A 386 13.78 -2.94 17.50
C ILE A 386 14.94 -2.54 16.58
N LEU A 387 15.48 -1.33 16.75
CA LEU A 387 16.55 -0.82 15.90
C LEU A 387 17.82 -1.67 16.04
N GLU A 388 18.20 -2.04 17.26
CA GLU A 388 19.37 -2.90 17.53
C GLU A 388 19.19 -4.31 16.96
N ALA A 389 17.99 -4.89 17.06
CA ALA A 389 17.70 -6.20 16.50
C ALA A 389 17.87 -6.20 14.97
N PHE A 390 17.29 -5.23 14.27
CA PHE A 390 17.47 -5.10 12.82
C PHE A 390 18.91 -4.72 12.45
N GLU A 391 19.58 -3.87 13.21
CA GLU A 391 20.99 -3.53 12.98
C GLU A 391 21.91 -4.76 13.10
N SER A 392 21.63 -5.65 14.06
CA SER A 392 22.38 -6.90 14.25
C SER A 392 22.29 -7.85 13.04
N CYS A 393 21.23 -7.73 12.23
CA CYS A 393 21.03 -8.51 11.02
C CYS A 393 21.80 -7.97 9.80
N LEU A 394 22.40 -6.78 9.89
CA LEU A 394 23.19 -6.22 8.79
C LEU A 394 24.50 -7.00 8.56
N LEU A 395 25.00 -6.94 7.34
CA LEU A 395 26.39 -7.32 7.06
C LEU A 395 27.35 -6.39 7.81
N SER A 396 28.40 -6.99 8.39
CA SER A 396 29.57 -6.23 8.84
C SER A 396 30.27 -5.57 7.65
N GLU A 397 31.12 -4.59 7.91
CA GLU A 397 31.88 -3.91 6.84
C GLU A 397 32.70 -4.89 5.99
N GLN A 398 33.34 -5.87 6.64
CA GLN A 398 34.13 -6.89 5.95
C GLN A 398 33.27 -7.82 5.10
N GLU A 399 32.11 -8.23 5.60
CA GLU A 399 31.16 -9.03 4.82
C GLU A 399 30.61 -8.23 3.65
N MET A 400 30.32 -6.94 3.85
CA MET A 400 29.83 -6.03 2.81
C MET A 400 30.83 -5.89 1.67
N ILE A 401 32.12 -5.69 1.99
CA ILE A 401 33.19 -5.60 0.97
C ILE A 401 33.26 -6.90 0.17
N LYS A 402 33.27 -8.05 0.84
CA LYS A 402 33.34 -9.36 0.17
C LYS A 402 32.13 -9.61 -0.72
N PHE A 403 30.94 -9.27 -0.22
CA PHE A 403 29.68 -9.38 -0.93
C PHE A 403 29.68 -8.53 -2.20
N LEU A 404 30.07 -7.24 -2.11
CA LEU A 404 30.11 -6.36 -3.28
C LEU A 404 31.17 -6.78 -4.33
N GLN A 405 32.23 -7.49 -3.90
CA GLN A 405 33.28 -7.98 -4.81
C GLN A 405 32.93 -9.30 -5.50
N ASN A 406 32.27 -10.22 -4.78
CA ASN A 406 32.13 -11.62 -5.22
C ASN A 406 30.68 -12.08 -5.36
N GLY A 407 29.71 -11.24 -5.03
CA GLY A 407 28.31 -11.63 -4.86
C GLY A 407 28.07 -12.39 -3.55
N TRP A 408 26.83 -12.84 -3.35
CA TRP A 408 26.44 -13.67 -2.21
C TRP A 408 26.31 -15.14 -2.60
N ASP A 409 26.73 -16.05 -1.71
CA ASP A 409 26.52 -17.48 -1.89
C ASP A 409 25.08 -17.87 -1.52
N ASN A 410 24.27 -18.14 -2.54
CA ASN A 410 22.86 -18.49 -2.40
C ASN A 410 22.59 -19.99 -2.21
N THR A 411 23.62 -20.83 -2.03
CA THR A 411 23.45 -22.29 -1.91
C THR A 411 22.51 -22.68 -0.76
N ASN A 412 22.58 -21.97 0.36
CA ASN A 412 21.78 -22.19 1.56
C ASN A 412 20.86 -21.00 1.90
N ASP A 413 20.35 -20.28 0.89
CA ASP A 413 19.43 -19.16 1.14
C ASP A 413 18.13 -19.65 1.83
N PRO A 414 17.77 -19.10 3.01
CA PRO A 414 16.53 -19.45 3.70
C PRO A 414 15.25 -18.86 3.06
N PHE A 415 15.36 -17.88 2.17
CA PHE A 415 14.22 -17.29 1.47
C PHE A 415 13.67 -18.19 0.34
N PRO A 416 12.39 -18.02 -0.06
CA PRO A 416 11.77 -18.86 -1.09
C PRO A 416 12.51 -18.86 -2.43
N LYS A 417 12.84 -20.06 -2.94
CA LYS A 417 13.62 -20.25 -4.17
C LYS A 417 12.87 -19.90 -5.46
N ASP A 418 11.54 -19.86 -5.41
CA ASP A 418 10.67 -19.58 -6.55
C ASP A 418 10.74 -18.13 -7.02
N TRP A 419 11.26 -17.21 -6.20
CA TRP A 419 11.56 -15.83 -6.61
C TRP A 419 12.61 -15.76 -7.72
N GLY A 420 13.44 -16.79 -7.87
CA GLY A 420 14.43 -16.89 -8.96
C GLY A 420 13.80 -16.94 -10.35
N LYS A 421 12.51 -17.31 -10.47
CA LYS A 421 11.78 -17.25 -11.74
C LYS A 421 11.52 -15.81 -12.18
N LEU A 422 11.18 -14.92 -11.25
CA LEU A 422 10.95 -13.50 -11.52
C LEU A 422 12.21 -12.81 -12.05
N VAL A 423 13.37 -13.17 -11.49
CA VAL A 423 14.66 -12.66 -11.95
C VAL A 423 14.95 -13.12 -13.36
N LYS A 424 14.75 -14.41 -13.66
CA LYS A 424 14.95 -14.96 -15.00
C LYS A 424 14.01 -14.37 -16.05
N GLU A 425 12.72 -14.26 -15.75
CA GLU A 425 11.74 -13.65 -16.67
C GLU A 425 12.11 -12.20 -17.01
N PHE A 426 12.65 -11.45 -16.05
CA PHE A 426 13.13 -10.08 -16.28
C PHE A 426 14.44 -10.05 -17.09
N GLU A 427 15.37 -10.97 -16.83
CA GLU A 427 16.59 -11.14 -17.64
C GLU A 427 16.24 -11.46 -19.10
N ASP A 428 15.32 -12.40 -19.32
CA ASP A 428 14.84 -12.77 -20.65
C ASP A 428 14.18 -11.57 -21.36
N LEU A 429 13.41 -10.74 -20.64
CA LEU A 429 12.81 -9.50 -21.15
C LEU A 429 13.86 -8.42 -21.47
N GLY A 430 14.91 -8.31 -20.65
CA GLY A 430 16.03 -7.41 -20.84
C GLY A 430 16.91 -7.81 -22.03
N GLU A 431 17.09 -9.10 -22.27
CA GLU A 431 17.75 -9.66 -23.45
C GLU A 431 16.91 -9.46 -24.72
N LEU A 432 15.58 -9.60 -24.64
CA LEU A 432 14.67 -9.32 -25.76
C LEU A 432 14.69 -7.83 -26.16
N ARG A 433 14.66 -6.91 -25.18
CA ARG A 433 14.82 -5.47 -25.44
C ARG A 433 16.24 -5.09 -25.85
N GLY A 434 17.25 -5.87 -25.43
CA GLY A 434 18.64 -5.69 -25.83
C GLY A 434 18.95 -6.19 -27.25
N ASN A 435 18.13 -7.09 -27.79
CA ASN A 435 18.27 -7.67 -29.14
C ASN A 435 17.40 -6.96 -30.19
N GLU A 436 16.39 -6.17 -29.81
CA GLU A 436 15.64 -5.31 -30.74
C GLU A 436 16.32 -3.94 -30.90
N GLY A 437 17.40 -3.91 -31.69
CA GLY A 437 17.97 -2.68 -32.24
C GLY A 437 19.46 -2.52 -31.98
N GLU A 438 20.26 -2.88 -32.99
CA GLU A 438 21.59 -2.29 -33.20
C GLU A 438 21.46 -0.77 -33.19
N TRP A 439 21.84 -0.14 -32.09
CA TRP A 439 22.38 1.22 -32.12
C TRP A 439 23.90 1.08 -32.20
N GLU A 440 24.40 0.61 -33.35
CA GLU A 440 25.72 1.04 -33.77
C GLU A 440 25.65 2.55 -34.01
N ASP A 441 26.61 3.28 -33.45
CA ASP A 441 26.95 4.68 -33.72
C ASP A 441 26.01 5.79 -33.21
N VAL A 442 25.90 5.99 -31.87
CA VAL A 442 25.71 7.35 -31.30
C VAL A 442 26.35 7.49 -29.90
N TRP A 443 27.59 7.03 -29.68
CA TRP A 443 28.30 7.35 -28.43
C TRP A 443 29.81 7.56 -28.60
N ASP A 444 30.24 8.07 -29.76
CA ASP A 444 31.55 8.71 -29.91
C ASP A 444 31.39 9.97 -30.78
N GLU A 445 31.35 11.13 -30.13
CA GLU A 445 32.01 12.39 -30.54
C GLU A 445 31.51 13.53 -29.63
N GLU A 446 32.43 13.97 -28.75
CA GLU A 446 32.65 15.35 -28.33
C GLU A 446 31.46 16.17 -27.78
N GLY A 447 31.37 16.19 -26.45
CA GLY A 447 30.61 17.16 -25.68
C GLY A 447 31.18 17.32 -24.28
N GLU A 448 32.43 17.78 -24.21
CA GLU A 448 33.15 18.39 -23.07
C GLU A 448 32.63 18.10 -21.66
N MET A 449 33.27 17.12 -21.01
CA MET A 449 33.33 17.04 -19.55
C MET A 449 34.69 16.47 -19.11
N GLN A 450 35.77 17.12 -19.53
CA GLN A 450 37.11 16.94 -18.97
C GLN A 450 37.77 18.33 -18.90
N GLU A 451 37.78 18.93 -17.71
CA GLU A 451 38.91 19.73 -17.18
C GLU A 451 38.71 20.31 -15.76
N GLU A 452 37.74 19.86 -14.94
CA GLU A 452 37.66 20.27 -13.52
C GLU A 452 38.08 19.19 -12.50
N HIS A 453 38.44 17.97 -12.93
CA HIS A 453 38.76 16.86 -12.01
C HIS A 453 40.25 16.67 -11.66
N GLN A 454 41.16 17.58 -12.06
CA GLN A 454 42.57 17.50 -11.65
C GLN A 454 42.96 18.43 -10.50
N GLU A 455 42.15 19.43 -10.15
CA GLU A 455 42.44 20.32 -9.01
C GLU A 455 41.78 19.84 -7.69
N GLU A 456 40.73 19.01 -7.73
CA GLU A 456 40.09 18.46 -6.52
C GLU A 456 40.78 17.23 -5.93
N GLU A 457 41.48 16.40 -6.74
CA GLU A 457 42.20 15.23 -6.21
C GLU A 457 43.45 15.60 -5.39
N VAL A 458 44.08 16.74 -5.69
CA VAL A 458 45.24 17.25 -4.92
C VAL A 458 44.78 17.82 -3.58
N SER A 459 43.62 18.50 -3.55
CA SER A 459 43.00 19.06 -2.34
C SER A 459 42.63 17.97 -1.31
N ILE A 460 42.04 16.86 -1.76
CA ILE A 460 41.60 15.78 -0.88
C ILE A 460 42.80 14.98 -0.31
N GLN A 461 43.88 14.81 -1.07
CA GLN A 461 45.08 14.15 -0.55
C GLN A 461 45.82 14.99 0.49
N GLU A 462 45.86 16.31 0.35
CA GLU A 462 46.45 17.22 1.35
C GLU A 462 45.62 17.31 2.64
N GLU A 463 44.28 17.30 2.55
CA GLU A 463 43.40 17.27 3.73
C GLU A 463 43.48 15.94 4.52
N VAL A 464 43.61 14.81 3.81
CA VAL A 464 43.79 13.49 4.45
C VAL A 464 45.15 13.41 5.15
N GLN A 465 46.20 14.04 4.60
CA GLN A 465 47.53 14.08 5.23
C GLN A 465 47.58 14.98 6.48
N GLN A 466 46.87 16.12 6.46
CA GLN A 466 46.77 17.00 7.63
C GLN A 466 45.95 16.39 8.77
N GLN A 467 44.87 15.65 8.46
CA GLN A 467 44.09 14.94 9.48
C GLN A 467 44.87 13.78 10.11
N GLN A 468 45.73 13.09 9.36
CA GLN A 468 46.58 12.02 9.91
C GLN A 468 47.69 12.54 10.83
N GLN A 469 48.22 13.75 10.61
CA GLN A 469 49.20 14.36 11.52
C GLN A 469 48.58 14.87 12.84
N LEU A 470 47.32 15.30 12.82
CA LEU A 470 46.57 15.70 14.02
C LEU A 470 46.16 14.53 14.92
N ILE A 471 46.16 13.31 14.41
CA ILE A 471 45.82 12.09 15.18
C ILE A 471 47.06 11.48 15.86
N GLN A 472 48.27 11.92 15.50
CA GLN A 472 49.53 11.44 16.07
C GLN A 472 50.20 12.39 17.08
N GLN A 473 49.58 13.54 17.38
CA GLN A 473 49.90 14.41 18.51
C GLN A 473 48.81 14.30 19.57
#